data_AF-A0A167BY22-F1
#
_entry.id   AF-A0A167BY22-F1
#
_cell.length_a   1.000
_cell.length_b   1.000
_cell.length_c   1.000
_cell.angle_alpha   90.00
_cell.angle_beta   90.00
_cell.angle_gamma   90.00
#
_symmetry.space_group_name_H-M   'P 1'
#
loop_
_entity.id
_entity.type
_entity.pdbx_description
1 polymer ?
#
loop_
_entity_poly.entity_id
_entity_poly.type
_entity_poly.pdbx_seq_one_letter_code
_entity_poly.pdbx_strand_id
1 'polypeptide(L)'
;MVELLLSLGANVNAPPAKKGGITALQGAAIRGDTNIAKMLLKRGADVNAEPAVEEGRTAIEGAAEHGRLDMVRFLVGAGAIEDWEGALAER
;
A
#
# COMPACT_ATOMS: atom_id res chain seq x y z
N MET A 1 12.95 6.44 7.89
CA MET A 1 12.47 5.42 8.86
C MET A 1 11.98 4.17 8.15
N VAL A 2 10.97 4.22 7.26
CA VAL A 2 10.47 3.03 6.54
C VAL A 2 11.59 2.26 5.83
N GLU A 3 12.43 2.96 5.08
CA GLU A 3 13.55 2.35 4.36
C GLU A 3 14.56 1.63 5.28
N LEU A 4 14.84 2.21 6.45
CA LEU A 4 15.72 1.62 7.47
C LEU A 4 15.11 0.33 8.03
N LEU A 5 13.81 0.31 8.33
CA LEU A 5 13.16 -0.90 8.83
C LEU A 5 13.21 -2.03 7.80
N LEU A 6 12.95 -1.70 6.53
CA LEU A 6 13.01 -2.66 5.44
C LEU A 6 14.44 -3.15 5.15
N SER A 7 15.47 -2.29 5.30
CA SER A 7 16.87 -2.73 5.16
C SER A 7 17.34 -3.58 6.34
N LEU A 8 16.72 -3.45 7.51
CA LEU A 8 16.96 -4.31 8.68
C LEU A 8 16.15 -5.62 8.65
N GLY A 9 15.44 -5.91 7.55
CA GLY A 9 14.72 -7.17 7.37
C GLY A 9 13.30 -7.19 7.92
N ALA A 10 12.69 -6.02 8.16
CA ALA A 10 11.26 -5.98 8.49
C ALA A 10 10.43 -6.62 7.36
N ASN A 11 9.49 -7.49 7.72
CA ASN A 11 8.57 -8.10 6.76
C ASN A 11 7.63 -7.02 6.20
N VAL A 12 7.80 -6.68 4.93
CA VAL A 12 6.96 -5.69 4.22
C VAL A 12 5.48 -6.11 4.17
N ASN A 13 5.23 -7.41 4.17
CA ASN A 13 3.89 -8.03 4.15
C ASN A 13 3.53 -8.63 5.52
N ALA A 14 4.01 -8.02 6.61
CA ALA A 14 3.56 -8.41 7.94
C ALA A 14 2.02 -8.35 8.00
N PRO A 15 1.35 -9.44 8.42
CA PRO A 15 -0.10 -9.50 8.39
C PRO A 15 -0.70 -8.51 9.40
N PRO A 16 -1.88 -7.95 9.12
CA PRO A 16 -2.59 -7.11 10.07
C PRO A 16 -2.99 -7.91 11.32
N ALA A 17 -3.11 -7.23 12.45
CA ALA A 17 -3.79 -7.79 13.62
C ALA A 17 -5.27 -8.08 13.28
N LYS A 18 -5.88 -9.06 13.97
CA LYS A 18 -7.25 -9.51 13.66
C LYS A 18 -8.31 -8.41 13.72
N LYS A 19 -8.16 -7.45 14.63
CA LYS A 19 -9.10 -6.35 14.85
C LYS A 19 -8.41 -5.00 14.65
N GLY A 20 -8.93 -4.21 13.71
CA GLY A 20 -8.42 -2.88 13.38
C GLY A 20 -6.96 -2.85 12.90
N GLY A 21 -6.38 -4.02 12.59
CA GLY A 21 -5.02 -4.12 12.07
C GLY A 21 -4.94 -3.68 10.62
N ILE A 22 -3.75 -3.24 10.21
CA ILE A 22 -3.47 -2.85 8.84
C ILE A 22 -2.05 -3.30 8.45
N THR A 23 -1.85 -3.59 7.17
CA THR A 23 -0.50 -3.72 6.60
C THR A 23 0.16 -2.35 6.47
N ALA A 24 1.47 -2.33 6.23
CA ALA A 24 2.18 -1.08 5.96
C ALA A 24 1.61 -0.33 4.75
N LEU A 25 1.22 -1.04 3.69
CA LEU A 25 0.65 -0.44 2.49
C LEU A 25 -0.77 0.09 2.72
N GLN A 26 -1.62 -0.64 3.46
CA GLN A 26 -2.95 -0.17 3.86
C GLN A 26 -2.85 1.13 4.68
N GLY A 27 -1.88 1.21 5.61
CA GLY A 27 -1.62 2.44 6.36
C GLY A 27 -1.14 3.62 5.50
N ALA A 28 -0.22 3.37 4.57
CA ALA A 28 0.20 4.39 3.60
C ALA A 28 -0.99 4.90 2.75
N ALA A 29 -1.85 3.98 2.34
CA ALA A 29 -3.02 4.28 1.51
C ALA A 29 -4.06 5.14 2.24
N ILE A 30 -4.41 4.80 3.49
CA ILE A 30 -5.31 5.58 4.35
C ILE A 30 -4.81 7.02 4.53
N ARG A 31 -3.49 7.18 4.72
CA ARG A 31 -2.87 8.51 4.83
C ARG A 31 -2.71 9.25 3.50
N GLY A 32 -2.85 8.56 2.37
CA GLY A 32 -2.58 9.11 1.04
C GLY A 32 -1.09 9.35 0.77
N ASP A 33 -0.20 8.62 1.44
CA ASP A 33 1.25 8.82 1.34
C ASP A 33 1.84 8.02 0.17
N THR A 34 1.74 8.58 -1.04
CA THR A 34 2.16 7.92 -2.29
C THR A 34 3.65 7.58 -2.31
N ASN A 35 4.50 8.38 -1.65
CA ASN A 35 5.94 8.12 -1.59
C ASN A 35 6.25 6.86 -0.78
N ILE A 36 5.60 6.70 0.38
CA ILE A 36 5.73 5.49 1.18
C ILE A 36 5.12 4.29 0.45
N ALA A 37 3.93 4.44 -0.15
CA ALA A 37 3.30 3.36 -0.92
C ALA A 37 4.19 2.88 -2.08
N LYS A 38 4.77 3.82 -2.85
CA LYS A 38 5.74 3.54 -3.91
C LYS A 38 6.94 2.76 -3.40
N MET A 39 7.53 3.17 -2.28
CA MET A 39 8.66 2.49 -1.66
C MET A 39 8.29 1.07 -1.22
N LEU A 40 7.14 0.89 -0.57
CA LEU A 40 6.66 -0.42 -0.10
C LEU A 40 6.43 -1.37 -1.29
N LEU A 41 5.78 -0.91 -2.36
CA LEU A 41 5.57 -1.69 -3.58
C LEU A 41 6.90 -2.09 -4.24
N LYS A 42 7.89 -1.18 -4.32
CA LYS A 42 9.24 -1.51 -4.80
C LYS A 42 9.95 -2.59 -3.97
N ARG A 43 9.55 -2.75 -2.70
CA ARG A 43 10.08 -3.77 -1.80
C ARG A 43 9.20 -5.04 -1.76
N GLY A 44 8.21 -5.15 -2.67
CA GLY A 44 7.37 -6.34 -2.80
C GLY A 44 6.15 -6.35 -1.88
N ALA A 45 5.67 -5.18 -1.44
CA ALA A 45 4.38 -5.11 -0.76
C ALA A 45 3.25 -5.63 -1.67
N ASP A 46 2.39 -6.48 -1.13
CA ASP A 46 1.22 -6.98 -1.86
C ASP A 46 0.14 -5.89 -1.89
N VAL A 47 -0.14 -5.39 -3.09
CA VAL A 47 -1.18 -4.38 -3.34
C VAL A 47 -2.59 -4.88 -3.04
N ASN A 48 -2.79 -6.20 -3.13
CA ASN A 48 -4.06 -6.88 -2.90
C ASN A 48 -4.09 -7.59 -1.53
N ALA A 49 -3.19 -7.24 -0.61
CA ALA A 49 -3.15 -7.86 0.71
C ALA A 49 -4.50 -7.80 1.42
N GLU A 50 -4.93 -8.95 1.93
CA GLU A 50 -6.17 -9.11 2.69
C GLU A 50 -6.24 -8.14 3.88
N PRO A 51 -7.43 -7.60 4.18
CA PRO A 51 -7.64 -6.77 5.35
C PRO A 51 -7.64 -7.58 6.66
N ALA A 52 -7.63 -6.87 7.79
CA ALA A 52 -8.00 -7.48 9.07
C ALA A 52 -9.41 -8.07 9.04
N VAL A 53 -9.64 -9.13 9.84
CA VAL A 53 -10.93 -9.83 9.93
C VAL A 53 -12.04 -8.91 10.42
N GLU A 54 -11.74 -8.09 11.43
CA GLU A 54 -12.67 -7.12 12.00
C GLU A 54 -12.21 -5.71 11.68
N GLU A 55 -13.12 -4.90 11.11
CA GLU A 55 -12.91 -3.48 10.81
C GLU A 55 -11.73 -3.22 9.84
N GLY A 56 -11.32 -4.24 9.08
CA GLY A 56 -10.23 -4.13 8.13
C GLY A 56 -10.63 -3.46 6.83
N ARG A 57 -9.64 -2.90 6.13
CA ARG A 57 -9.78 -2.33 4.79
C ARG A 57 -8.60 -2.73 3.93
N THR A 58 -8.86 -3.08 2.68
CA THR A 58 -7.81 -3.14 1.67
C THR A 58 -7.20 -1.76 1.46
N ALA A 59 -6.04 -1.70 0.80
CA ALA A 59 -5.38 -0.42 0.55
C ALA A 59 -6.29 0.54 -0.24
N ILE A 60 -7.00 0.03 -1.27
CA ILE A 60 -7.92 0.83 -2.09
C ILE A 60 -9.12 1.30 -1.27
N GLU A 61 -9.76 0.43 -0.48
CA GLU A 61 -10.89 0.82 0.37
C GLU A 61 -10.49 1.90 1.38
N GLY A 62 -9.34 1.73 2.02
CA GLY A 62 -8.79 2.71 2.97
C GLY A 62 -8.54 4.08 2.32
N ALA A 63 -7.95 4.09 1.12
CA ALA A 63 -7.73 5.32 0.35
C ALA A 63 -9.05 5.97 -0.08
N ALA A 64 -10.01 5.18 -0.58
CA ALA A 64 -11.30 5.66 -1.05
C ALA A 64 -12.13 6.28 0.08
N GLU A 65 -12.22 5.62 1.23
CA GLU A 65 -12.96 6.12 2.39
C GLU A 65 -12.44 7.48 2.87
N HIS A 66 -11.13 7.70 2.81
CA HIS A 66 -10.49 8.94 3.25
C HIS A 66 -10.35 9.98 2.13
N GLY A 67 -10.98 9.76 0.96
CA GLY A 67 -10.95 10.69 -0.17
C GLY A 67 -9.57 10.87 -0.81
N ARG A 68 -8.67 9.88 -0.67
CA ARG A 68 -7.29 9.93 -1.21
C ARG A 68 -7.30 9.59 -2.70
N LEU A 69 -7.86 10.47 -3.53
CA LEU A 69 -8.11 10.20 -4.95
C LEU A 69 -6.83 9.88 -5.75
N ASP A 70 -5.72 10.58 -5.49
CA ASP A 70 -4.42 10.29 -6.13
C ASP A 70 -3.90 8.90 -5.75
N MET A 71 -4.08 8.51 -4.49
CA MET A 71 -3.70 7.19 -4.00
C MET A 71 -4.56 6.08 -4.63
N VAL A 72 -5.87 6.30 -4.77
CA VAL A 72 -6.74 5.33 -5.45
C VAL A 72 -6.28 5.12 -6.89
N ARG A 73 -6.00 6.20 -7.64
CA ARG A 73 -5.45 6.10 -9.00
C ARG A 73 -4.12 5.36 -9.03
N PHE A 74 -3.23 5.69 -8.09
CA PHE A 74 -1.92 5.06 -7.97
C PHE A 74 -2.04 3.56 -7.71
N LEU A 75 -2.85 3.13 -6.75
CA LEU A 75 -3.04 1.72 -6.39
C LEU A 75 -3.72 0.91 -7.49
N VAL A 76 -4.71 1.49 -8.19
CA VAL A 76 -5.33 0.86 -9.37
C VAL A 76 -4.29 0.66 -10.48
N GLY A 77 -3.42 1.65 -10.71
CA GLY A 77 -2.31 1.50 -11.66
C GLY A 77 -1.29 0.44 -11.24
N ALA A 78 -0.94 0.39 -9.95
CA ALA A 78 -0.01 -0.60 -9.43
C ALA A 78 -0.57 -2.04 -9.45
N GLY A 79 -1.88 -2.22 -9.24
CA GLY A 79 -2.53 -3.53 -9.30
C GLY A 79 -2.83 -4.03 -10.71
N ALA A 80 -2.90 -3.12 -11.70
CA ALA A 80 -3.17 -3.47 -13.09
C ALA A 80 -1.91 -3.83 -13.90
N ILE A 81 -0.70 -3.54 -13.39
CA ILE A 81 0.53 -3.61 -14.17
C ILE A 81 1.66 -4.15 -13.29
N GLU A 82 2.17 -5.35 -13.58
CA GLU A 82 3.38 -5.89 -12.92
C GLU A 82 4.62 -4.99 -13.16
N ASP A 83 4.62 -4.19 -14.22
CA ASP A 83 5.66 -3.22 -14.58
C ASP A 83 5.14 -1.76 -14.57
N TRP A 84 4.82 -1.25 -13.39
CA TRP A 84 4.28 0.10 -13.18
C TRP A 84 5.35 1.22 -13.25
N GLU A 85 6.64 0.90 -13.44
CA GLU A 85 7.70 1.90 -13.60
C GLU A 85 7.68 2.56 -14.99
N GLY A 86 7.35 1.81 -16.05
CA GLY A 86 7.17 2.37 -17.39
C GLY A 86 5.91 3.24 -17.53
N ALA A 87 4.82 2.85 -16.87
CA ALA A 87 3.50 3.48 -17.05
C ALA A 87 3.38 4.90 -16.47
N LEU A 88 4.23 5.28 -15.51
CA LEU A 88 4.25 6.64 -14.93
C LEU A 88 5.30 7.56 -15.54
N ALA A 89 6.21 7.05 -16.37
CA ALA A 89 7.27 7.83 -17.01
C ALA A 89 6.81 8.55 -18.30
N GLU A 90 5.64 8.19 -18.85
CA GLU A 90 5.13 8.74 -20.13
C GLU A 90 4.05 9.82 -19.97
N ARG A 91 4.05 10.62 -18.89
CA ARG A 91 3.14 11.77 -18.74
C ARG A 91 3.86 13.06 -18.42
#